data_AF-A0A4U0RWL6-F1
#
_entry.id   AF-A0A4U0RWL6-F1
#
_cell.length_a   1.000
_cell.length_b   1.000
_cell.length_c   1.000
_cell.angle_alpha   90.00
_cell.angle_beta   90.00
_cell.angle_gamma   90.00
#
_symmetry.space_group_name_H-M   'P 1'
#
loop_
_entity.id
_entity.type
_entity.pdbx_description
1 polymer ?
#
loop_
_entity_poly.entity_id
_entity_poly.type
_entity_poly.pdbx_seq_one_letter_code
_entity_poly.pdbx_strand_id
1 'polypeptide(L)'
;MTAELIHSYPPLPRVPHTIGGISEAMRGSARRAQFFAEVLAAEQGPDVDRAMTEWWGRAMLDSDPDRDRIHSAAQAGTLPTTTFEDIARLRRARGGAMPGE
;
A
#
# COMPACT_ATOMS: atom_id res chain seq x y z
N MET A 1 25.97 10.25 -27.40
CA MET A 1 24.68 10.14 -26.69
C MET A 1 24.92 9.31 -25.44
N THR A 2 25.08 9.94 -24.30
CA THR A 2 25.21 9.25 -23.00
C THR A 2 23.81 9.09 -22.43
N ALA A 3 23.36 7.84 -22.30
CA ALA A 3 22.12 7.51 -21.60
C ALA A 3 22.34 7.77 -20.11
N GLU A 4 21.84 8.89 -19.62
CA GLU A 4 21.83 9.18 -18.19
C GLU A 4 20.75 8.29 -17.55
N LEU A 5 21.19 7.28 -16.80
CA LEU A 5 20.32 6.49 -15.95
C LEU A 5 19.76 7.42 -14.88
N ILE A 6 18.52 7.87 -15.04
CA ILE A 6 17.76 8.46 -13.95
C ILE A 6 17.55 7.32 -12.95
N HIS A 7 18.45 7.22 -11.97
CA HIS A 7 18.26 6.39 -10.80
C HIS A 7 17.17 7.09 -9.98
N SER A 8 15.91 6.94 -10.43
CA SER A 8 14.74 7.39 -9.69
C SER A 8 14.77 6.64 -8.37
N TYR A 9 15.23 7.33 -7.32
CA TYR A 9 15.06 6.86 -5.96
C TYR A 9 13.58 6.47 -5.82
N PRO A 10 13.26 5.26 -5.36
CA PRO A 10 11.87 4.92 -5.10
C PRO A 10 11.32 6.01 -4.16
N PRO A 11 10.16 6.61 -4.48
CA PRO A 11 9.59 7.61 -3.61
C PRO A 11 9.50 7.02 -2.22
N LEU A 12 10.01 7.76 -1.22
CA LEU A 12 9.92 7.34 0.17
C LEU A 12 8.47 6.95 0.47
N PRO A 13 8.24 5.86 1.22
CA PRO A 13 6.88 5.45 1.54
C PRO A 13 6.15 6.62 2.21
N ARG A 14 4.90 6.86 1.79
CA ARG A 14 4.06 7.95 2.33
C ARG A 14 3.93 7.88 3.85
N VAL A 15 3.90 6.66 4.38
CA VAL A 15 3.86 6.38 5.80
C VAL A 15 5.18 5.75 6.22
N PRO A 16 5.94 6.36 7.15
CA PRO A 16 7.09 5.69 7.76
C PRO A 16 6.66 4.40 8.45
N HIS A 17 7.44 3.32 8.31
CA HIS A 17 7.15 2.01 8.93
C HIS A 17 7.56 2.00 10.41
N THR A 18 6.97 2.90 11.19
CA THR A 18 7.20 3.05 12.63
C THR A 18 5.86 3.14 13.34
N ILE A 19 5.82 2.84 14.65
CA ILE A 19 4.57 2.90 15.42
C ILE A 19 3.92 4.29 15.31
N GLY A 20 4.72 5.35 15.44
CA GLY A 20 4.24 6.73 15.32
C GLY A 20 3.82 7.11 13.90
N GLY A 21 4.54 6.66 12.88
CA GLY A 21 4.17 6.92 11.48
C GLY A 21 2.84 6.27 11.11
N ILE A 22 2.68 5.01 11.51
CA ILE A 22 1.45 4.24 11.29
C ILE A 22 0.27 4.87 12.03
N SER A 23 0.43 5.21 13.32
CA SER A 23 -0.66 5.77 14.11
C SER A 23 -1.11 7.14 13.59
N GLU A 24 -0.18 8.04 13.23
CA GLU A 24 -0.51 9.37 12.71
C GLU A 24 -1.29 9.29 11.39
N ALA A 25 -0.93 8.36 10.51
CA ALA A 25 -1.56 8.19 9.21
C ALA A 25 -3.02 7.67 9.25
N MET A 26 -3.45 7.07 10.37
CA MET A 26 -4.83 6.56 10.49
C MET A 26 -5.84 7.67 10.77
N ARG A 27 -6.99 7.66 10.09
CA ARG A 27 -8.08 8.58 10.40
C ARG A 27 -8.95 8.04 11.55
N GLY A 28 -9.24 8.91 12.53
CA GLY A 28 -10.10 8.61 13.67
C GLY A 28 -9.38 7.95 14.86
N SER A 29 -9.90 8.19 16.06
CA SER A 29 -9.32 7.69 17.32
C SER A 29 -9.53 6.17 17.50
N ALA A 30 -10.64 5.62 17.01
CA ALA A 30 -10.97 4.20 17.16
C ALA A 30 -9.97 3.27 16.45
N ARG A 31 -9.56 3.58 15.21
CA ARG A 31 -8.55 2.77 14.49
C ARG A 31 -7.20 2.82 15.16
N ARG A 32 -6.77 4.00 15.62
CA ARG A 32 -5.52 4.14 16.36
C ARG A 32 -5.53 3.31 17.64
N ALA A 33 -6.63 3.32 18.38
CA ALA A 33 -6.79 2.51 19.57
C ALA A 33 -6.71 1.00 19.25
N GLN A 34 -7.35 0.55 18.16
CA GLN A 34 -7.27 -0.83 17.72
C GLN A 34 -5.84 -1.23 17.33
N PHE A 35 -5.13 -0.39 16.57
CA PHE A 35 -3.74 -0.61 16.21
C PHE A 35 -2.86 -0.79 17.45
N PHE A 36 -2.97 0.12 18.43
CA PHE A 36 -2.21 -0.01 19.67
C PHE A 36 -2.60 -1.27 20.45
N ALA A 37 -3.90 -1.61 20.52
CA ALA A 37 -4.34 -2.82 21.21
C ALA A 37 -3.74 -4.09 20.60
N GLU A 38 -3.71 -4.21 19.27
CA GLU A 38 -3.16 -5.38 18.58
C GLU A 38 -1.63 -5.45 18.68
N VAL A 39 -0.91 -4.32 18.54
CA VAL A 39 0.55 -4.30 18.69
C VAL A 39 0.97 -4.61 20.13
N LEU A 40 0.25 -4.10 21.13
CA LEU A 40 0.56 -4.35 22.54
C LEU A 40 0.19 -5.76 22.99
N ALA A 41 -0.77 -6.41 22.32
CA ALA A 41 -1.16 -7.79 22.60
C ALA A 41 -0.27 -8.82 21.90
N ALA A 42 0.46 -8.43 20.84
CA ALA A 42 1.32 -9.33 20.08
C ALA A 42 2.55 -9.78 20.88
N GLU A 43 2.93 -11.04 20.74
CA GLU A 43 4.21 -11.53 21.27
C GLU A 43 5.39 -10.91 20.50
N GLN A 44 6.51 -10.79 21.20
CA GLN A 44 7.75 -10.29 20.60
C GLN A 44 8.24 -11.22 19.47
N GLY A 45 8.85 -10.62 18.46
CA GLY A 45 9.33 -11.34 17.28
C GLY A 45 8.31 -11.34 16.12
N PRO A 46 8.08 -12.47 15.44
CA PRO A 46 7.30 -12.49 14.19
C PRO A 46 5.87 -11.95 14.30
N ASP A 47 5.23 -12.08 15.46
CA ASP A 47 3.85 -11.63 15.65
C ASP A 47 3.72 -10.11 15.67
N VAL A 48 4.61 -9.41 16.37
CA VAL A 48 4.62 -7.95 16.34
C VAL A 48 5.03 -7.43 14.95
N ASP A 49 5.96 -8.08 14.26
CA ASP A 49 6.35 -7.71 12.89
C ASP A 49 5.19 -7.87 11.89
N ARG A 50 4.43 -8.95 12.03
CA ARG A 50 3.22 -9.20 11.23
C ARG A 50 2.16 -8.12 11.50
N ALA A 51 1.85 -7.87 12.77
CA ALA A 51 0.90 -6.82 13.15
C ALA A 51 1.32 -5.45 12.59
N MET A 52 2.60 -5.09 12.75
CA MET A 52 3.17 -3.85 12.22
C MET A 52 3.06 -3.77 10.69
N THR A 53 3.32 -4.86 9.98
CA THR A 53 3.23 -4.91 8.50
C THR A 53 1.80 -4.78 8.00
N GLU A 54 0.87 -5.51 8.61
CA GLU A 54 -0.56 -5.45 8.26
C GLU A 54 -1.12 -4.04 8.48
N TRP A 55 -0.81 -3.43 9.62
CA TRP A 55 -1.27 -2.08 9.94
C TRP A 55 -0.60 -1.00 9.12
N TRP A 56 0.67 -1.18 8.75
CA TRP A 56 1.35 -0.29 7.81
C TRP A 56 0.71 -0.32 6.43
N GLY A 57 0.33 -1.50 5.92
CA GLY A 57 -0.42 -1.63 4.66
C GLY A 57 -1.75 -0.85 4.70
N ARG A 58 -2.48 -0.95 5.82
CA ARG A 58 -3.72 -0.18 6.03
C ARG A 58 -3.47 1.32 6.07
N ALA A 59 -2.42 1.76 6.76
CA ALA A 59 -2.06 3.17 6.83
C ALA A 59 -1.62 3.73 5.46
N MET A 60 -0.92 2.93 4.65
CA MET A 60 -0.55 3.30 3.27
C MET A 60 -1.79 3.50 2.38
N LEU A 61 -2.83 2.69 2.54
CA LEU A 61 -4.12 2.86 1.85
C LEU A 61 -4.90 4.06 2.37
N ASP A 62 -4.91 4.29 3.68
CA ASP A 62 -5.62 5.43 4.30
C ASP A 62 -4.99 6.78 3.96
N SER A 63 -3.66 6.80 3.77
CA SER A 63 -2.90 7.98 3.36
C SER A 63 -2.91 8.22 1.84
N ASP A 64 -3.56 7.34 1.06
CA ASP A 64 -3.63 7.51 -0.38
C ASP A 64 -4.44 8.78 -0.74
N PRO A 65 -3.87 9.74 -1.50
CA PRO A 65 -4.59 10.96 -1.89
C PRO A 65 -5.87 10.68 -2.68
N ASP A 66 -5.91 9.56 -3.42
CA ASP A 66 -7.04 9.16 -4.24
C ASP A 66 -8.04 8.25 -3.49
N ARG A 67 -7.79 7.94 -2.22
CA ARG A 67 -8.59 6.99 -1.42
C ARG A 67 -10.09 7.22 -1.55
N ASP A 68 -10.54 8.44 -1.30
CA ASP A 68 -11.98 8.75 -1.25
C ASP A 68 -12.61 8.67 -2.64
N ARG A 69 -11.88 9.07 -3.69
CA ARG A 69 -12.29 8.93 -5.09
C ARG A 69 -12.43 7.45 -5.46
N ILE A 70 -11.42 6.64 -5.15
CA ILE A 70 -11.42 5.19 -5.43
C ILE A 70 -12.56 4.50 -4.66
N HIS A 71 -12.73 4.82 -3.38
CA HIS A 71 -13.78 4.24 -2.55
C HIS A 71 -15.17 4.60 -3.06
N SER A 72 -15.39 5.87 -3.44
CA SER A 72 -16.66 6.32 -4.04
C SER A 72 -16.93 5.61 -5.37
N ALA A 73 -15.93 5.50 -6.25
CA ALA A 73 -16.07 4.78 -7.51
C ALA A 73 -16.37 3.29 -7.30
N ALA A 74 -15.76 2.67 -6.29
CA ALA A 74 -16.03 1.27 -5.93
C ALA A 74 -17.47 1.10 -5.46
N GLN A 75 -17.95 1.96 -4.56
CA GLN A 75 -19.33 1.95 -4.07
C GLN A 75 -20.35 2.20 -5.18
N ALA A 76 -20.01 3.06 -6.14
CA ALA A 76 -20.85 3.36 -7.30
C ALA A 76 -20.77 2.29 -8.41
N GLY A 77 -19.86 1.30 -8.30
CA GLY A 77 -19.64 0.31 -9.35
C GLY A 77 -19.02 0.88 -10.64
N THR A 78 -18.29 2.00 -10.54
CA THR A 78 -17.72 2.74 -11.68
C THR A 78 -16.20 2.66 -11.76
N LEU A 79 -15.58 1.75 -11.00
CA LEU A 79 -14.16 1.49 -11.14
C LEU A 79 -13.82 1.09 -12.59
N PRO A 80 -12.75 1.65 -13.18
CA PRO A 80 -12.29 1.21 -14.49
C PRO A 80 -11.99 -0.29 -14.47
N THR A 81 -12.63 -1.03 -15.37
CA THR A 81 -12.31 -2.43 -15.60
C THR A 81 -11.29 -2.53 -16.73
N THR A 82 -10.48 -3.57 -16.69
CA THR A 82 -9.55 -3.90 -17.76
C THR A 82 -9.57 -5.40 -17.97
N THR A 83 -9.19 -5.86 -19.15
CA THR A 83 -9.11 -7.30 -19.43
C THR A 83 -7.77 -7.86 -18.95
N PHE A 84 -7.73 -9.16 -18.69
CA PHE A 84 -6.46 -9.84 -18.37
C PHE A 84 -5.44 -9.72 -19.52
N GLU A 85 -5.92 -9.71 -20.77
CA GLU A 85 -5.08 -9.54 -21.95
C GLU A 85 -4.43 -8.14 -21.99
N ASP A 86 -5.17 -7.09 -21.65
CA ASP A 86 -4.63 -5.73 -21.54
C ASP A 86 -3.54 -5.65 -20.46
N ILE A 87 -3.77 -6.29 -19.30
CA ILE A 87 -2.78 -6.37 -18.21
C ILE A 87 -1.52 -7.09 -18.67
N ALA A 88 -1.66 -8.25 -19.33
CA ALA A 88 -0.54 -9.04 -19.82
C ALA A 88 0.30 -8.26 -20.84
N ARG A 89 -0.36 -7.55 -21.75
CA ARG A 89 0.29 -6.66 -22.73
C ARG A 89 1.03 -5.52 -22.06
N LEU A 90 0.42 -4.85 -21.08
CA LEU A 90 1.07 -3.76 -20.33
C LEU A 90 2.31 -4.24 -19.58
N ARG A 91 2.23 -5.41 -18.95
CA ARG A 91 3.33 -6.01 -18.18
C ARG A 91 4.52 -6.37 -19.08
N ARG A 92 4.25 -7.01 -20.23
CA ARG A 92 5.27 -7.32 -21.24
C ARG A 92 5.90 -6.05 -21.83
N ALA A 93 5.10 -5.03 -22.14
CA ALA A 93 5.61 -3.74 -22.63
C ALA A 93 6.52 -3.03 -21.62
N ARG A 94 6.34 -3.32 -20.32
CA ARG A 94 7.20 -2.82 -19.22
C ARG A 94 8.36 -3.76 -18.87
N GLY A 95 8.56 -4.84 -19.63
CA GLY A 95 9.66 -5.80 -19.43
C GLY A 95 9.44 -6.82 -18.30
N GLY A 96 8.21 -6.96 -17.78
CA GLY A 96 7.91 -7.94 -16.74
C GLY A 96 7.52 -9.30 -17.30
N ALA A 97 8.04 -10.39 -16.71
CA ALA A 97 7.63 -11.77 -17.02
C ALA A 97 6.23 -12.08 -16.48
N MET A 98 5.48 -12.94 -17.18
CA MET A 98 4.17 -13.40 -16.72
C MET A 98 4.31 -14.42 -15.58
N PRO A 99 3.33 -14.52 -14.66
CA PRO A 99 3.34 -15.56 -13.65
C PRO A 99 3.26 -16.95 -14.32
N GLY A 100 4.29 -17.77 -14.18
CA GLY A 100 4.35 -19.13 -14.74
C GLY A 100 5.18 -19.29 -16.02
N GLU A 101 5.86 -18.23 -16.48
CA GLU A 101 6.95 -18.30 -17.48
C GLU A 101 8.33 -18.47 -16.82
#